data_AF-A0A816TW81-F1
#
_entry.id   AF-A0A816TW81-F1
#
_cell.length_a   1.000
_cell.length_b   1.000
_cell.length_c   1.000
_cell.angle_alpha   90.00
_cell.angle_beta   90.00
_cell.angle_gamma   90.00
#
_symmetry.space_group_name_H-M   'P 1'
#
loop_
_entity.id
_entity.type
_entity.pdbx_description
1 polymer ?
#
loop_
_entity_poly.entity_id
_entity_poly.type
_entity_poly.pdbx_seq_one_letter_code
_entity_poly.pdbx_strand_id
1 'polypeptide(L)'
;MRKTCLDIEERISHVTDIKRTSNELWKSLNGSKATRETRMEVVAWIAVCKFDCRVEGGFVRDWIVGNYIARPKKDPSDWLEPGPNTKIPALNKDLVPSDLDCHLPSDKYFDIEKFLDNLHKYQIEYEVIREAWRYVLIIDKTAKTGPFTMDLIEPHIVVTQDRIDLDVSNLSLEKDYTKELGMRVDITSKSYSIELETIVDNIKNKRFQVLRPIDDFLQPRIDKMKSRGWTQLGQPMHVIPNPPPKYPAVLVPLHESTIAYITVLTKMKSSISDRVEVLSIVQIKNPSLEDAYLATKQLIAKQCKGENPNERELFHGTKNDGIDGIYKDGFDDQYCKERKW
;
A
#
# COMPACT_ATOMS: atom_id res chain seq x y z
N MET A 1 14.52 9.01 -18.49
CA MET A 1 13.95 8.15 -17.43
C MET A 1 14.58 6.77 -17.32
N ARG A 2 14.75 5.95 -18.38
CA ARG A 2 15.38 4.61 -18.23
C ARG A 2 16.79 4.64 -17.61
N LYS A 3 17.66 5.58 -18.00
CA LYS A 3 19.01 5.69 -17.41
C LYS A 3 19.03 6.04 -15.92
N THR A 4 17.99 6.68 -15.40
CA THR A 4 17.88 7.13 -13.99
C THR A 4 17.26 6.10 -13.05
N CYS A 5 16.88 4.91 -13.56
CA CYS A 5 16.29 3.84 -12.77
C CYS A 5 17.07 2.52 -12.87
N LEU A 6 18.22 2.50 -13.56
CA LEU A 6 19.04 1.29 -13.69
C LEU A 6 19.51 0.75 -12.33
N ASP A 7 19.80 1.64 -11.39
CA ASP A 7 20.19 1.28 -10.04
C ASP A 7 19.02 0.68 -9.23
N ILE A 8 17.79 1.12 -9.51
CA ILE A 8 16.57 0.54 -8.94
C ILE A 8 16.32 -0.84 -9.55
N GLU A 9 16.39 -0.97 -10.88
CA GLU A 9 16.25 -2.25 -11.59
C GLU A 9 17.27 -3.28 -11.07
N GLU A 10 18.52 -2.87 -10.83
CA GLU A 10 19.54 -3.74 -10.24
C GLU A 10 19.11 -4.25 -8.84
N ARG A 11 18.68 -3.35 -7.94
CA ARG A 11 18.20 -3.74 -6.61
C ARG A 11 16.92 -4.59 -6.66
N ILE A 12 16.01 -4.34 -7.61
CA ILE A 12 14.84 -5.21 -7.84
C ILE A 12 15.32 -6.61 -8.21
N SER A 13 16.26 -6.73 -9.15
CA SER A 13 16.78 -8.03 -9.60
C SER A 13 17.45 -8.83 -8.49
N HIS A 14 18.10 -8.15 -7.53
CA HIS A 14 18.68 -8.82 -6.36
C HIS A 14 17.63 -9.58 -5.55
N VAL A 15 16.38 -9.12 -5.52
CA VAL A 15 15.30 -9.75 -4.72
C VAL A 15 14.44 -10.70 -5.56
N THR A 16 14.24 -10.40 -6.84
CA THR A 16 13.19 -11.03 -7.66
C THR A 16 13.69 -12.00 -8.71
N ASP A 17 15.00 -12.01 -9.04
CA ASP A 17 15.54 -12.91 -10.06
C ASP A 17 15.77 -14.32 -9.50
N ILE A 18 14.92 -15.28 -9.89
CA ILE A 18 15.06 -16.68 -9.47
C ILE A 18 16.38 -17.32 -9.93
N LYS A 19 17.04 -16.75 -10.94
CA LYS A 19 18.27 -17.27 -11.54
C LYS A 19 19.53 -16.91 -10.76
N ARG A 20 19.42 -16.11 -9.69
CA ARG A 20 20.56 -15.82 -8.80
C ARG A 20 21.23 -17.11 -8.32
N THR A 21 22.52 -17.18 -8.52
CA THR A 21 23.34 -18.34 -8.19
C THR A 21 23.66 -18.38 -6.70
N SER A 22 23.96 -19.58 -6.19
CA SER A 22 24.37 -19.73 -4.78
C SER A 22 25.64 -18.93 -4.44
N ASN A 23 26.53 -18.72 -5.41
CA ASN A 23 27.75 -17.91 -5.23
C ASN A 23 27.41 -16.42 -5.08
N GLU A 24 26.48 -15.89 -5.87
CA GLU A 24 26.03 -14.50 -5.75
C GLU A 24 25.34 -14.24 -4.41
N LEU A 25 24.43 -15.14 -4.01
CA LEU A 25 23.77 -15.08 -2.71
C LEU A 25 24.81 -15.12 -1.58
N TRP A 26 25.80 -16.00 -1.69
CA TRP A 26 26.84 -16.12 -0.68
C TRP A 26 27.71 -14.86 -0.55
N LYS A 27 28.08 -14.24 -1.68
CA LYS A 27 28.82 -12.97 -1.69
C LYS A 27 28.01 -11.83 -1.05
N SER A 28 26.70 -11.76 -1.26
CA SER A 28 25.82 -10.78 -0.62
C SER A 28 25.74 -10.95 0.90
N LEU A 29 25.88 -12.19 1.40
CA LEU A 29 25.79 -12.48 2.83
C LEU A 29 27.11 -12.33 3.58
N ASN A 30 28.20 -12.80 2.97
CA ASN A 30 29.49 -13.01 3.65
C ASN A 30 30.71 -12.54 2.86
N GLY A 31 30.50 -11.89 1.71
CA GLY A 31 31.58 -11.23 0.99
C GLY A 31 32.13 -10.04 1.76
N SER A 32 33.29 -9.52 1.33
CA SER A 32 33.92 -8.34 1.94
C SER A 32 33.08 -7.06 1.86
N LYS A 33 32.06 -7.03 0.99
CA LYS A 33 31.10 -5.94 0.81
C LYS A 33 29.73 -6.24 1.43
N ALA A 34 29.57 -7.32 2.18
CA ALA A 34 28.31 -7.66 2.80
C ALA A 34 27.89 -6.57 3.81
N THR A 35 26.65 -6.13 3.69
CA THR A 35 26.01 -5.18 4.59
C THR A 35 24.71 -5.76 5.13
N ARG A 36 24.08 -5.05 6.06
CA ARG A 36 22.74 -5.40 6.54
C ARG A 36 21.74 -5.47 5.39
N GLU A 37 21.79 -4.52 4.48
CA GLU A 37 20.85 -4.39 3.38
C GLU A 37 21.06 -5.50 2.33
N THR A 38 22.31 -5.86 2.02
CA THR A 38 22.57 -7.02 1.13
C THR A 38 22.15 -8.34 1.75
N ARG A 39 22.15 -8.45 3.09
CA ARG A 39 21.59 -9.61 3.80
C ARG A 39 20.06 -9.60 3.77
N MET A 40 19.43 -8.44 3.98
CA MET A 40 17.99 -8.26 3.80
C MET A 40 17.54 -8.62 2.38
N GLU A 41 18.31 -8.25 1.35
CA GLU A 41 18.05 -8.64 -0.05
C GLU A 41 18.02 -10.16 -0.22
N VAL A 42 18.91 -10.90 0.44
CA VAL A 42 18.94 -12.36 0.34
C VAL A 42 17.79 -13.01 1.11
N VAL A 43 17.41 -12.50 2.29
CA VAL A 43 16.21 -12.98 2.99
C VAL A 43 14.95 -12.71 2.17
N ALA A 44 14.83 -11.50 1.62
CA ALA A 44 13.74 -11.13 0.73
C ALA A 44 13.73 -12.01 -0.52
N TRP A 45 14.90 -12.32 -1.10
CA TRP A 45 15.02 -13.23 -2.24
C TRP A 45 14.55 -14.64 -1.91
N ILE A 46 14.88 -15.17 -0.72
CA ILE A 46 14.38 -16.48 -0.29
C ILE A 46 12.85 -16.42 -0.22
N ALA A 47 12.28 -15.42 0.45
CA ALA A 47 10.83 -15.27 0.58
C ALA A 47 10.14 -15.19 -0.79
N VAL A 48 10.61 -14.31 -1.67
CA VAL A 48 10.00 -14.08 -3.00
C VAL A 48 10.25 -15.23 -3.95
N CYS A 49 11.50 -15.64 -4.15
CA CYS A 49 11.85 -16.57 -5.23
C CYS A 49 11.62 -18.05 -4.87
N LYS A 50 11.72 -18.41 -3.58
CA LYS A 50 11.55 -19.81 -3.12
C LYS A 50 10.18 -20.10 -2.53
N PHE A 51 9.52 -19.10 -1.95
CA PHE A 51 8.24 -19.27 -1.27
C PHE A 51 7.11 -18.41 -1.86
N ASP A 52 7.41 -17.68 -2.94
CA ASP A 52 6.45 -16.86 -3.67
C ASP A 52 5.70 -15.87 -2.77
N CYS A 53 6.38 -15.38 -1.73
CA CYS A 53 5.91 -14.27 -0.93
C CYS A 53 6.00 -12.97 -1.74
N ARG A 54 5.20 -11.98 -1.35
CA ARG A 54 5.32 -10.60 -1.85
C ARG A 54 5.96 -9.72 -0.80
N VAL A 55 7.01 -8.99 -1.15
CA VAL A 55 7.70 -8.07 -0.23
C VAL A 55 7.20 -6.64 -0.47
N GLU A 56 6.94 -5.90 0.60
CA GLU A 56 6.43 -4.54 0.53
C GLU A 56 6.98 -3.65 1.66
N GLY A 57 6.41 -2.45 1.82
CA GLY A 57 6.64 -1.61 2.99
C GLY A 57 7.97 -0.86 2.96
N GLY A 58 8.58 -0.73 4.15
CA GLY A 58 9.74 0.14 4.37
C GLY A 58 10.98 -0.28 3.58
N PHE A 59 11.20 -1.58 3.40
CA PHE A 59 12.33 -2.08 2.61
C PHE A 59 12.24 -1.69 1.13
N VAL A 60 11.08 -1.86 0.50
CA VAL A 60 10.89 -1.50 -0.91
C VAL A 60 11.03 0.01 -1.10
N ARG A 61 10.38 0.80 -0.24
CA ARG A 61 10.45 2.26 -0.28
C ARG A 61 11.87 2.78 -0.04
N ASP A 62 12.44 2.44 1.11
CA ASP A 62 13.65 3.09 1.61
C ASP A 62 14.89 2.53 0.91
N TRP A 63 15.01 1.21 0.73
CA TRP A 63 16.20 0.59 0.16
C TRP A 63 16.11 0.41 -1.36
N ILE A 64 15.10 -0.31 -1.85
CA ILE A 64 15.02 -0.69 -3.27
C ILE A 64 14.87 0.55 -4.16
N VAL A 65 13.94 1.44 -3.82
CA VAL A 65 13.69 2.66 -4.61
C VAL A 65 14.54 3.83 -4.12
N GLY A 66 14.57 4.10 -2.81
CA GLY A 66 15.21 5.28 -2.23
C GLY A 66 16.73 5.18 -2.09
N ASN A 67 17.31 3.98 -1.99
CA ASN A 67 18.71 3.75 -1.61
C ASN A 67 19.10 4.51 -0.32
N TYR A 68 18.18 4.56 0.64
CA TYR A 68 18.35 5.21 1.92
C TYR A 68 18.90 4.23 2.94
N ILE A 69 20.01 4.61 3.56
CA ILE A 69 20.61 3.91 4.69
C ILE A 69 20.70 4.89 5.85
N ALA A 70 20.24 4.46 7.02
CA ALA A 70 20.53 5.13 8.28
C ALA A 70 20.84 4.06 9.32
N ARG A 71 21.94 4.27 10.06
CA ARG A 71 22.43 3.36 11.09
C ARG A 71 22.71 4.17 12.36
N PRO A 72 22.23 3.73 13.54
CA PRO A 72 22.62 4.34 14.80
C PRO A 72 24.15 4.29 14.96
N LYS A 73 24.71 5.26 15.70
CA LYS A 73 26.15 5.28 16.04
C LYS A 73 26.54 4.20 17.06
N LYS A 74 25.57 3.49 17.62
CA LYS A 74 25.77 2.41 18.59
C LYS A 74 26.22 1.14 17.89
N ASP A 75 26.78 0.21 18.67
CA ASP A 75 27.13 -1.12 18.19
C ASP A 75 25.88 -1.84 17.66
N PRO A 76 25.96 -2.63 16.58
CA PRO A 76 24.80 -3.33 16.04
C PRO A 76 24.07 -4.24 17.04
N SER A 77 24.78 -4.75 18.04
CA SER A 77 24.19 -5.52 19.14
C SER A 77 23.19 -4.71 19.99
N ASP A 78 23.31 -3.39 20.01
CA ASP A 78 22.43 -2.47 20.76
C ASP A 78 21.25 -1.94 19.91
N TRP A 79 21.10 -2.41 18.67
CA TRP A 79 20.04 -1.93 17.78
C TRP A 79 18.68 -2.55 18.07
N LEU A 80 18.61 -3.57 18.93
CA LEU A 80 17.38 -4.13 19.44
C LEU A 80 17.08 -3.57 20.83
N GLU A 81 15.93 -2.93 20.95
CA GLU A 81 15.40 -2.37 22.19
C GLU A 81 14.24 -3.25 22.69
N PRO A 82 13.96 -3.30 24.01
CA PRO A 82 12.77 -3.96 24.51
C PRO A 82 11.52 -3.34 23.86
N GLY A 83 10.70 -4.18 23.21
CA GLY A 83 9.48 -3.69 22.57
C GLY A 83 8.36 -3.41 23.58
N PRO A 84 7.31 -2.67 23.15
CA PRO A 84 6.14 -2.39 24.00
C PRO A 84 5.42 -3.66 24.44
N ASN A 85 5.45 -4.70 23.60
CA ASN A 85 5.11 -6.07 23.97
C ASN A 85 6.40 -6.79 24.31
N THR A 86 6.55 -7.26 25.56
CA THR A 86 7.79 -7.88 26.07
C THR A 86 8.28 -9.10 25.28
N LYS A 87 7.44 -9.65 24.38
CA LYS A 87 7.77 -10.80 23.52
C LYS A 87 8.47 -10.43 22.22
N ILE A 88 8.24 -9.22 21.67
CA ILE A 88 8.80 -8.82 20.38
C ILE A 88 9.71 -7.61 20.60
N PRO A 89 11.03 -7.72 20.40
CA PRO A 89 11.92 -6.57 20.51
C PRO A 89 11.62 -5.56 19.40
N ALA A 90 11.79 -4.28 19.72
CA ALA A 90 11.68 -3.20 18.75
C ALA A 90 13.06 -2.90 18.17
N LEU A 91 13.16 -2.75 16.85
CA LEU A 91 14.37 -2.19 16.25
C LEU A 91 14.46 -0.70 16.57
N ASN A 92 15.70 -0.23 16.73
CA ASN A 92 15.98 1.18 16.89
C ASN A 92 15.35 1.96 15.73
N LYS A 93 14.53 2.97 16.08
CA LYS A 93 13.71 3.73 15.12
C LYS A 93 14.51 4.51 14.08
N ASP A 94 15.81 4.72 14.30
CA ASP A 94 16.70 5.44 13.39
C ASP A 94 17.27 4.52 12.30
N LEU A 95 17.03 3.20 12.38
CA LEU A 95 17.40 2.25 11.32
C LEU A 95 16.52 2.42 10.07
N VAL A 96 17.19 2.48 8.93
CA VAL A 96 16.59 2.54 7.59
C VAL A 96 17.44 1.69 6.63
N PRO A 97 16.84 0.74 5.88
CA PRO A 97 15.48 0.20 6.06
C PRO A 97 15.32 -0.46 7.43
N SER A 98 14.11 -0.53 7.98
CA SER A 98 13.89 -1.09 9.33
C SER A 98 13.72 -2.60 9.27
N ASP A 99 12.75 -3.06 8.50
CA ASP A 99 12.15 -4.38 8.53
C ASP A 99 11.80 -4.87 7.11
N LEU A 100 11.50 -6.16 7.01
CA LEU A 100 10.93 -6.81 5.83
C LEU A 100 9.47 -7.15 6.08
N ASP A 101 8.55 -6.52 5.36
CA ASP A 101 7.13 -6.86 5.40
C ASP A 101 6.82 -7.81 4.23
N CYS A 102 6.45 -9.05 4.53
CA CYS A 102 6.24 -10.10 3.52
C CYS A 102 4.85 -10.71 3.63
N HIS A 103 4.05 -10.60 2.58
CA HIS A 103 2.79 -11.32 2.48
C HIS A 103 3.03 -12.75 2.03
N LEU A 104 2.48 -13.69 2.79
CA LEU A 104 2.45 -15.10 2.42
C LEU A 104 1.55 -15.31 1.20
N PRO A 105 1.83 -16.32 0.37
CA PRO A 105 1.00 -16.60 -0.79
C PRO A 105 -0.42 -17.01 -0.36
N SER A 106 -1.43 -16.52 -1.09
CA SER A 106 -2.84 -16.80 -0.81
C SER A 106 -3.36 -18.08 -1.47
N ASP A 107 -2.64 -18.58 -2.46
CA ASP A 107 -3.02 -19.68 -3.34
C ASP A 107 -2.34 -21.01 -2.99
N LYS A 108 -1.42 -21.02 -2.02
CA LYS A 108 -0.69 -22.22 -1.59
C LYS A 108 -0.28 -22.17 -0.14
N TYR A 109 -0.02 -23.35 0.41
CA TYR A 109 0.48 -23.51 1.77
C TYR A 109 1.91 -22.97 1.90
N PHE A 110 2.15 -22.17 2.93
CA PHE A 110 3.48 -21.70 3.32
C PHE A 110 4.05 -22.60 4.43
N ASP A 111 5.14 -23.29 4.12
CA ASP A 111 5.86 -24.15 5.05
C ASP A 111 6.97 -23.34 5.76
N ILE A 112 6.69 -22.94 7.01
CA ILE A 112 7.62 -22.15 7.81
C ILE A 112 8.90 -22.93 8.13
N GLU A 113 8.83 -24.23 8.41
CA GLU A 113 10.03 -25.03 8.76
C GLU A 113 10.99 -25.07 7.57
N LYS A 114 10.45 -25.31 6.37
CA LYS A 114 11.24 -25.28 5.13
C LYS A 114 11.81 -23.89 4.83
N PHE A 115 11.09 -22.82 5.16
CA PHE A 115 11.59 -21.45 5.04
C PHE A 115 12.80 -21.23 5.97
N LEU A 116 12.69 -21.63 7.22
CA LEU A 116 13.75 -21.54 8.22
C LEU A 116 14.97 -22.40 7.86
N ASP A 117 14.76 -23.58 7.28
CA ASP A 117 15.84 -24.42 6.74
C ASP A 117 16.63 -23.70 5.63
N ASN A 118 15.94 -22.92 4.78
CA ASN A 118 16.62 -22.12 3.77
C ASN A 118 17.44 -20.99 4.41
N LEU A 119 16.94 -20.31 5.44
CA LEU A 119 17.73 -19.33 6.17
C LEU A 119 18.98 -19.97 6.78
N HIS A 120 18.82 -21.11 7.45
CA HIS A 120 19.91 -21.85 8.07
C HIS A 120 20.98 -22.30 7.05
N LYS A 121 20.56 -22.78 5.88
CA LYS A 121 21.47 -23.16 4.77
C LYS A 121 22.41 -22.03 4.36
N TYR A 122 21.98 -20.78 4.50
CA TYR A 122 22.75 -19.59 4.15
C TYR A 122 23.45 -18.94 5.37
N GLN A 123 23.49 -19.61 6.53
CA GLN A 123 24.07 -19.08 7.76
C GLN A 123 23.45 -17.74 8.19
N ILE A 124 22.12 -17.66 8.05
CA ILE A 124 21.33 -16.53 8.52
C ILE A 124 20.79 -16.92 9.90
N GLU A 125 21.13 -16.15 10.92
CA GLU A 125 20.63 -16.39 12.28
C GLU A 125 19.19 -15.90 12.37
N TYR A 126 18.33 -16.66 13.06
CA TYR A 126 16.94 -16.26 13.25
C TYR A 126 16.39 -16.68 14.62
N GLU A 127 15.45 -15.92 15.12
CA GLU A 127 14.55 -16.25 16.22
C GLU A 127 13.11 -16.02 15.73
N VAL A 128 12.20 -16.96 15.99
CA VAL A 128 10.83 -16.92 15.46
C VAL A 128 9.83 -16.76 16.59
N ILE A 129 8.96 -15.77 16.46
CA ILE A 129 7.86 -15.50 17.37
C ILE A 129 6.55 -15.62 16.58
N ARG A 130 5.66 -16.51 17.01
CA ARG A 130 4.33 -16.66 16.41
C ARG A 130 3.32 -15.75 17.10
N GLU A 131 2.65 -14.89 16.34
CA GLU A 131 1.42 -14.21 16.73
C GLU A 131 0.21 -14.84 16.03
N ALA A 132 -1.02 -14.45 16.33
CA ALA A 132 -2.20 -15.05 15.69
C ALA A 132 -2.19 -14.87 14.16
N TRP A 133 -1.69 -13.73 13.68
CA TRP A 133 -1.89 -13.22 12.32
C TRP A 133 -0.60 -13.10 11.50
N ARG A 134 0.57 -13.36 12.10
CA ARG A 134 1.88 -13.36 11.41
C ARG A 134 2.94 -14.20 12.14
N TYR A 135 4.06 -14.47 11.48
CA TYR A 135 5.31 -14.84 12.12
C TYR A 135 6.23 -13.62 12.14
N VAL A 136 6.82 -13.34 13.29
CA VAL A 136 7.84 -12.30 13.44
C VAL A 136 9.19 -12.98 13.59
N LEU A 137 10.09 -12.68 12.67
CA LEU A 137 11.45 -13.19 12.68
C LEU A 137 12.39 -12.07 13.11
N ILE A 138 13.25 -12.36 14.09
CA ILE A 138 14.40 -11.52 14.43
C ILE A 138 15.60 -12.15 13.75
N ILE A 139 16.21 -11.44 12.83
CA ILE A 139 17.28 -11.96 11.97
C ILE A 139 18.60 -11.31 12.34
N ASP A 140 19.66 -12.12 12.35
CA ASP A 140 21.05 -11.65 12.47
C ASP A 140 21.33 -10.86 13.76
N LYS A 141 20.71 -11.28 14.87
CA LYS A 141 20.85 -10.67 16.20
C LYS A 141 22.29 -10.49 16.64
N THR A 142 23.17 -11.43 16.30
CA THR A 142 24.59 -11.38 16.70
C THR A 142 25.53 -11.11 15.53
N ALA A 143 25.00 -10.93 14.31
CA ALA A 143 25.83 -10.67 13.15
C ALA A 143 26.43 -9.27 13.19
N LYS A 144 27.67 -9.15 12.71
CA LYS A 144 28.40 -7.87 12.64
C LYS A 144 27.71 -6.81 11.77
N THR A 145 26.88 -7.24 10.82
CA THR A 145 26.09 -6.36 9.96
C THR A 145 24.93 -5.71 10.70
N GLY A 146 24.50 -6.32 11.80
CA GLY A 146 23.39 -5.86 12.64
C GLY A 146 22.05 -6.50 12.33
N PRO A 147 21.13 -6.48 13.32
CA PRO A 147 19.86 -7.16 13.26
C PRO A 147 18.84 -6.46 12.36
N PHE A 148 17.89 -7.23 11.86
CA PHE A 148 16.65 -6.73 11.27
C PHE A 148 15.48 -7.66 11.62
N THR A 149 14.26 -7.19 11.39
CA THR A 149 13.05 -7.98 11.62
C THR A 149 12.36 -8.28 10.31
N MET A 150 11.62 -9.38 10.27
CA MET A 150 10.79 -9.76 9.14
C MET A 150 9.42 -10.20 9.64
N ASP A 151 8.38 -9.62 9.07
CA ASP A 151 7.01 -10.06 9.28
C ASP A 151 6.56 -10.93 8.10
N LEU A 152 6.17 -12.16 8.40
CA LEU A 152 5.48 -13.06 7.48
C LEU A 152 3.98 -13.01 7.77
N ILE A 153 3.26 -12.22 6.96
CA ILE A 153 1.87 -11.83 7.17
C ILE A 153 0.94 -12.85 6.52
N GLU A 154 -0.01 -13.37 7.32
CA GLU A 154 -0.95 -14.38 6.87
C GLU A 154 -1.97 -13.83 5.84
N PRO A 155 -2.39 -14.62 4.83
CA PRO A 155 -3.25 -14.14 3.75
C PRO A 155 -4.62 -13.63 4.22
N HIS A 156 -5.17 -14.19 5.29
CA HIS A 156 -6.49 -13.81 5.81
C HIS A 156 -6.56 -12.39 6.41
N ILE A 157 -5.40 -11.76 6.61
CA ILE A 157 -5.27 -10.43 7.24
C ILE A 157 -5.08 -9.33 6.19
N VAL A 158 -4.72 -9.72 4.96
CA VAL A 158 -4.44 -8.83 3.82
C VAL A 158 -5.57 -7.81 3.64
N VAL A 159 -6.83 -8.24 3.71
CA VAL A 159 -8.02 -7.36 3.57
C VAL A 159 -8.08 -6.25 4.62
N THR A 160 -7.52 -6.46 5.81
CA THR A 160 -7.46 -5.43 6.88
C THR A 160 -6.21 -4.55 6.80
N GLN A 161 -5.15 -5.02 6.14
CA GLN A 161 -3.87 -4.31 5.96
C GLN A 161 -3.70 -3.64 4.59
N ASP A 162 -4.59 -3.92 3.63
CA ASP A 162 -4.69 -3.25 2.32
C ASP A 162 -5.14 -1.78 2.42
N ARG A 163 -5.20 -1.21 3.64
CA ARG A 163 -5.33 0.23 3.80
C ARG A 163 -4.02 0.89 3.34
N ILE A 164 -4.04 1.47 2.16
CA ILE A 164 -2.94 2.34 1.74
C ILE A 164 -3.04 3.64 2.51
N ASP A 165 -2.06 3.85 3.38
CA ASP A 165 -1.89 5.07 4.14
C ASP A 165 -1.18 6.15 3.32
N LEU A 166 -0.05 5.78 2.70
CA LEU A 166 0.87 6.67 2.02
C LEU A 166 1.20 6.11 0.63
N ASP A 167 1.24 6.97 -0.39
CA ASP A 167 1.61 6.60 -1.77
C ASP A 167 2.95 5.84 -1.84
N VAL A 168 3.95 6.33 -1.13
CA VAL A 168 5.30 5.75 -1.08
C VAL A 168 5.40 4.42 -0.35
N SER A 169 4.31 3.95 0.27
CA SER A 169 4.22 2.61 0.89
C SER A 169 3.30 1.67 0.11
N ASN A 170 2.99 2.01 -1.14
CA ASN A 170 2.16 1.21 -2.05
C ASN A 170 2.97 0.30 -2.98
N LEU A 171 4.30 0.29 -2.89
CA LEU A 171 5.14 -0.51 -3.79
C LEU A 171 5.40 -1.91 -3.23
N SER A 172 5.52 -2.87 -4.14
CA SER A 172 5.81 -4.26 -3.81
C SER A 172 6.75 -4.91 -4.83
N LEU A 173 7.36 -6.02 -4.42
CA LEU A 173 8.23 -6.86 -5.25
C LEU A 173 7.67 -8.27 -5.34
N GLU A 174 7.66 -8.80 -6.56
CA GLU A 174 7.16 -10.12 -6.89
C GLU A 174 8.17 -10.88 -7.75
N LYS A 175 8.08 -12.21 -7.71
CA LYS A 175 9.02 -13.11 -8.36
C LYS A 175 9.07 -12.92 -9.87
N ASP A 176 10.28 -12.95 -10.43
CA ASP A 176 10.61 -12.82 -11.85
C ASP A 176 10.26 -11.47 -12.50
N TYR A 177 9.68 -10.53 -11.76
CA TYR A 177 9.51 -9.12 -12.16
C TYR A 177 10.81 -8.32 -11.94
N THR A 178 11.89 -8.74 -12.60
CA THR A 178 13.27 -8.27 -12.35
C THR A 178 13.56 -6.79 -12.62
N LYS A 179 12.63 -6.08 -13.26
CA LYS A 179 12.77 -4.65 -13.62
C LYS A 179 11.53 -3.84 -13.31
N GLU A 180 10.57 -4.43 -12.61
CA GLU A 180 9.23 -3.87 -12.44
C GLU A 180 8.89 -3.81 -10.95
N LEU A 181 8.13 -2.77 -10.58
CA LEU A 181 7.57 -2.61 -9.25
C LEU A 181 6.07 -2.93 -9.34
N GLY A 182 5.58 -3.78 -8.44
CA GLY A 182 4.15 -3.97 -8.26
C GLY A 182 3.55 -2.88 -7.40
N MET A 183 2.24 -2.67 -7.51
CA MET A 183 1.46 -1.82 -6.61
C MET A 183 0.50 -2.66 -5.77
N ARG A 184 0.43 -2.39 -4.45
CA ARG A 184 -0.42 -3.16 -3.52
C ARG A 184 -1.90 -2.95 -3.80
N VAL A 185 -2.30 -1.69 -4.01
CA VAL A 185 -3.60 -1.35 -4.62
C VAL A 185 -3.35 -0.49 -5.82
N ASP A 186 -4.11 -0.76 -6.87
CA ASP A 186 -4.14 0.08 -8.05
C ASP A 186 -4.77 1.45 -7.73
N ILE A 187 -3.91 2.44 -7.51
CA ILE A 187 -4.29 3.84 -7.32
C ILE A 187 -4.20 4.65 -8.62
N THR A 188 -4.00 3.99 -9.77
CA THR A 188 -3.96 4.65 -11.10
C THR A 188 -5.37 4.94 -11.64
N SER A 189 -6.42 4.51 -10.94
CA SER A 189 -7.80 4.79 -11.35
C SER A 189 -8.14 6.30 -11.35
N LYS A 190 -8.99 6.70 -12.31
CA LYS A 190 -9.05 8.05 -12.94
C LYS A 190 -9.52 9.24 -12.08
N SER A 191 -9.65 9.10 -10.77
CA SER A 191 -10.05 10.21 -9.89
C SER A 191 -8.89 10.74 -9.03
N TYR A 192 -7.80 9.98 -8.90
CA TYR A 192 -6.69 10.26 -7.97
C TYR A 192 -5.32 9.77 -8.49
N SER A 193 -5.15 9.55 -9.80
CA SER A 193 -4.04 8.75 -10.35
C SER A 193 -2.66 9.29 -9.94
N ILE A 194 -2.05 8.62 -8.97
CA ILE A 194 -0.63 8.77 -8.69
C ILE A 194 0.06 7.67 -9.48
N GLU A 195 0.61 8.05 -10.63
CA GLU A 195 1.36 7.15 -11.48
C GLU A 195 2.59 6.59 -10.74
N LEU A 196 3.03 5.39 -11.11
CA LEU A 196 4.20 4.73 -10.50
C LEU A 196 5.44 5.64 -10.52
N GLU A 197 5.66 6.37 -11.61
CA GLU A 197 6.76 7.31 -11.76
C GLU A 197 6.70 8.45 -10.72
N THR A 198 5.48 8.86 -10.35
CA THR A 198 5.26 9.90 -9.33
C THR A 198 5.57 9.35 -7.94
N ILE A 199 5.19 8.10 -7.66
CA ILE A 199 5.56 7.43 -6.41
C ILE A 199 7.10 7.32 -6.30
N VAL A 200 7.76 6.90 -7.39
CA VAL A 200 9.23 6.79 -7.43
C VAL A 200 9.90 8.16 -7.25
N ASP A 201 9.40 9.21 -7.90
CA ASP A 201 9.91 10.57 -7.73
C ASP A 201 9.69 11.08 -6.29
N ASN A 202 8.52 10.83 -5.71
CA ASN A 202 8.21 11.16 -4.33
C ASN A 202 9.16 10.45 -3.37
N ILE A 203 9.41 9.16 -3.56
CA ILE A 203 10.40 8.41 -2.78
C ILE A 203 11.76 9.09 -2.87
N LYS A 204 12.29 9.30 -4.09
CA LYS A 204 13.63 9.88 -4.33
C LYS A 204 13.81 11.27 -3.69
N ASN A 205 12.74 12.05 -3.62
CA ASN A 205 12.74 13.39 -3.05
C ASN A 205 12.27 13.43 -1.58
N LYS A 206 12.09 12.28 -0.92
CA LYS A 206 11.52 12.15 0.42
C LYS A 206 10.22 12.94 0.60
N ARG A 207 9.31 12.82 -0.36
CA ARG A 207 7.96 13.38 -0.30
C ARG A 207 6.94 12.24 -0.19
N PHE A 208 5.79 12.51 0.38
CA PHE A 208 4.70 11.53 0.44
C PHE A 208 3.34 12.22 0.38
N GLN A 209 2.38 11.53 -0.20
CA GLN A 209 0.98 11.92 -0.24
C GLN A 209 0.19 11.01 0.70
N VAL A 210 -0.64 11.61 1.55
CA VAL A 210 -1.54 10.86 2.42
C VAL A 210 -2.76 10.43 1.59
N LEU A 211 -3.06 9.14 1.61
CA LEU A 211 -4.08 8.53 0.76
C LEU A 211 -5.37 8.21 1.50
N ARG A 212 -5.46 8.42 2.81
CA ARG A 212 -6.71 8.22 3.57
C ARG A 212 -6.89 9.27 4.67
N PRO A 213 -8.08 9.37 5.31
CA PRO A 213 -8.26 10.27 6.45
C PRO A 213 -7.22 10.02 7.54
N ILE A 214 -6.70 11.09 8.13
CA ILE A 214 -5.79 11.01 9.27
C ILE A 214 -6.59 10.60 10.49
N ASP A 215 -6.21 9.48 11.10
CA ASP A 215 -6.72 8.96 12.36
C ASP A 215 -5.56 8.69 13.34
N ASP A 216 -5.90 8.26 14.56
CA ASP A 216 -4.94 8.02 15.64
C ASP A 216 -3.90 6.94 15.31
N PHE A 217 -4.15 6.07 14.33
CA PHE A 217 -3.21 5.06 13.86
C PHE A 217 -2.28 5.59 12.77
N LEU A 218 -2.77 6.48 11.90
CA LEU A 218 -1.99 7.07 10.82
C LEU A 218 -1.09 8.21 11.29
N GLN A 219 -1.55 9.01 12.26
CA GLN A 219 -0.79 10.16 12.76
C GLN A 219 0.63 9.77 13.25
N PRO A 220 0.83 8.72 14.07
CA PRO A 220 2.17 8.28 14.47
C PRO A 220 3.06 7.86 13.28
N ARG A 221 2.47 7.31 12.21
CA ARG A 221 3.22 6.94 10.99
C ARG A 221 3.66 8.20 10.23
N ILE A 222 2.80 9.20 10.13
CA ILE A 222 3.13 10.51 9.54
C ILE A 222 4.27 11.17 10.32
N ASP A 223 4.18 11.18 11.65
CA ASP A 223 5.21 11.77 12.51
C ASP A 223 6.55 11.04 12.38
N LYS A 224 6.52 9.70 12.30
CA LYS A 224 7.71 8.89 12.01
C LYS A 224 8.33 9.26 10.65
N MET A 225 7.53 9.41 9.61
CA MET A 225 8.02 9.84 8.28
C MET A 225 8.66 11.24 8.36
N LYS A 226 7.98 12.21 8.97
CA LYS A 226 8.51 13.58 9.15
C LYS A 226 9.81 13.60 9.94
N SER A 227 9.91 12.81 11.01
CA SER A 227 11.15 12.69 11.81
C SER A 227 12.35 12.17 11.00
N ARG A 228 12.10 11.42 9.92
CA ARG A 228 13.11 10.88 9.00
C ARG A 228 13.41 11.81 7.80
N GLY A 229 12.90 13.04 7.86
CA GLY A 229 13.10 14.08 6.85
C GLY A 229 12.13 14.00 5.67
N TRP A 230 11.01 13.29 5.80
CA TRP A 230 10.01 13.24 4.74
C TRP A 230 9.03 14.42 4.82
N THR A 231 8.59 14.91 3.66
CA THR A 231 7.68 16.06 3.54
C THR A 231 6.33 15.61 2.98
N GLN A 232 5.24 15.97 3.67
CA GLN A 232 3.88 15.70 3.18
C GLN A 232 3.53 16.65 2.03
N LEU A 233 2.97 16.08 0.96
CA LEU A 233 2.37 16.81 -0.15
C LEU A 233 0.88 17.04 0.09
N GLY A 234 0.44 18.26 -0.17
CA GLY A 234 -0.97 18.61 -0.24
C GLY A 234 -1.82 18.23 0.97
N GLN A 235 -3.13 18.18 0.73
CA GLN A 235 -4.11 17.62 1.66
C GLN A 235 -4.30 16.12 1.38
N PRO A 236 -4.74 15.31 2.36
CA PRO A 236 -5.07 13.90 2.14
C PRO A 236 -6.03 13.69 0.95
N MET A 237 -5.77 12.68 0.12
CA MET A 237 -6.53 12.43 -1.12
C MET A 237 -7.73 11.48 -0.93
N HIS A 238 -7.84 10.79 0.20
CA HIS A 238 -8.97 9.89 0.53
C HIS A 238 -9.27 8.86 -0.58
N VAL A 239 -8.24 8.16 -1.04
CA VAL A 239 -8.33 7.09 -2.03
C VAL A 239 -9.23 5.97 -1.50
N ILE A 240 -10.24 5.62 -2.30
CA ILE A 240 -11.13 4.50 -2.07
C ILE A 240 -10.72 3.38 -3.03
N PRO A 241 -10.25 2.22 -2.51
CA PRO A 241 -9.96 1.05 -3.34
C PRO A 241 -11.18 0.61 -4.14
N ASN A 242 -10.93 0.00 -5.31
CA ASN A 242 -11.99 -0.67 -6.04
C ASN A 242 -12.60 -1.79 -5.18
N PRO A 243 -13.91 -2.05 -5.32
CA PRO A 243 -14.55 -3.15 -4.62
C PRO A 243 -13.92 -4.49 -5.04
N PRO A 244 -13.87 -5.50 -4.15
CA PRO A 244 -13.43 -6.84 -4.51
C PRO A 244 -14.29 -7.41 -5.65
N PRO A 245 -13.78 -8.34 -6.49
CA PRO A 245 -14.52 -8.86 -7.66
C PRO A 245 -15.93 -9.40 -7.36
N LYS A 246 -16.19 -9.83 -6.12
CA LYS A 246 -17.48 -10.33 -5.66
C LYS A 246 -18.55 -9.23 -5.50
N TYR A 247 -18.13 -7.98 -5.27
CA TYR A 247 -19.02 -6.86 -5.00
C TYR A 247 -18.89 -5.84 -6.14
N PRO A 248 -20.00 -5.47 -6.82
CA PRO A 248 -19.94 -4.49 -7.92
C PRO A 248 -19.66 -3.07 -7.42
N ALA A 249 -19.93 -2.80 -6.14
CA ALA A 249 -19.79 -1.49 -5.53
C ALA A 249 -19.46 -1.59 -4.04
N VAL A 250 -18.80 -0.54 -3.52
CA VAL A 250 -18.62 -0.30 -2.08
C VAL A 250 -19.17 1.07 -1.69
N LEU A 251 -19.72 1.11 -0.48
CA LEU A 251 -20.24 2.30 0.17
C LEU A 251 -19.23 2.74 1.23
N VAL A 252 -18.66 3.93 1.08
CA VAL A 252 -17.63 4.44 1.98
C VAL A 252 -18.16 5.65 2.74
N PRO A 253 -18.37 5.54 4.06
CA PRO A 253 -18.73 6.69 4.88
C PRO A 253 -17.67 7.77 4.78
N LEU A 254 -18.08 9.00 4.48
CA LEU A 254 -17.21 10.16 4.49
C LEU A 254 -17.09 10.70 5.91
N HIS A 255 -15.86 10.94 6.34
CA HIS A 255 -15.60 11.56 7.63
C HIS A 255 -15.91 13.08 7.57
N GLU A 256 -16.43 13.63 8.67
CA GLU A 256 -16.93 15.02 8.72
C GLU A 256 -15.85 16.07 8.41
N SER A 257 -14.59 15.75 8.71
CA SER A 257 -13.45 16.62 8.44
C SER A 257 -13.00 16.66 6.97
N THR A 258 -13.55 15.80 6.10
CA THR A 258 -13.12 15.73 4.70
C THR A 258 -13.72 16.87 3.88
N ILE A 259 -12.95 17.39 2.91
CA ILE A 259 -13.43 18.43 1.97
C ILE A 259 -14.66 17.93 1.21
N ALA A 260 -14.69 16.66 0.83
CA ALA A 260 -15.85 16.05 0.16
C ALA A 260 -17.11 16.10 1.02
N TYR A 261 -17.01 15.71 2.31
CA TYR A 261 -18.13 15.79 3.26
C TYR A 261 -18.64 17.22 3.40
N ILE A 262 -17.72 18.17 3.67
CA ILE A 262 -18.06 19.58 3.86
C ILE A 262 -18.73 20.16 2.61
N THR A 263 -18.24 19.82 1.42
CA THR A 263 -18.78 20.30 0.14
C THR A 263 -20.20 19.80 -0.08
N VAL A 264 -20.43 18.49 0.07
CA VAL A 264 -21.76 17.90 -0.10
C VAL A 264 -22.74 18.42 0.97
N LEU A 265 -22.31 18.49 2.23
CA LEU A 265 -23.11 19.03 3.32
C LEU A 265 -23.52 20.49 3.07
N THR A 266 -22.56 21.31 2.65
CA THR A 266 -22.81 22.73 2.33
C THR A 266 -23.82 22.85 1.20
N LYS A 267 -23.67 22.05 0.13
CA LYS A 267 -24.59 22.04 -1.02
C LYS A 267 -25.99 21.58 -0.62
N MET A 268 -26.10 20.56 0.23
CA MET A 268 -27.38 20.05 0.76
C MET A 268 -28.10 21.13 1.56
N LYS A 269 -27.40 21.76 2.52
CA LYS A 269 -27.97 22.79 3.38
C LYS A 269 -28.36 24.06 2.62
N SER A 270 -27.55 24.46 1.63
CA SER A 270 -27.84 25.65 0.83
C SER A 270 -28.95 25.45 -0.20
N SER A 271 -29.12 24.23 -0.73
CA SER A 271 -30.10 23.94 -1.79
C SER A 271 -31.44 23.43 -1.28
N ILE A 272 -31.46 22.76 -0.12
CA ILE A 272 -32.67 22.11 0.41
C ILE A 272 -33.14 22.83 1.68
N SER A 273 -32.41 22.72 2.79
CA SER A 273 -32.66 23.48 4.01
C SER A 273 -31.52 23.30 5.03
N ASP A 274 -31.23 24.37 5.76
CA ASP A 274 -30.35 24.39 6.93
C ASP A 274 -30.85 23.52 8.11
N ARG A 275 -32.15 23.20 8.13
CA ARG A 275 -32.80 22.38 9.17
C ARG A 275 -32.69 20.88 8.96
N VAL A 276 -32.17 20.44 7.81
CA VAL A 276 -31.95 19.01 7.57
C VAL A 276 -30.79 18.53 8.44
N GLU A 277 -31.10 17.61 9.35
CA GLU A 277 -30.09 16.86 10.08
C GLU A 277 -29.53 15.77 9.15
N VAL A 278 -28.24 15.87 8.84
CA VAL A 278 -27.53 14.89 8.02
C VAL A 278 -26.89 13.88 8.96
N LEU A 279 -27.42 12.66 8.97
CA LEU A 279 -26.92 11.58 9.83
C LEU A 279 -25.59 10.99 9.34
N SER A 280 -25.42 10.90 8.02
CA SER A 280 -24.20 10.40 7.39
C SER A 280 -24.16 10.79 5.92
N ILE A 281 -22.95 10.94 5.37
CA ILE A 281 -22.72 11.07 3.93
C ILE A 281 -21.85 9.89 3.50
N VAL A 282 -22.24 9.21 2.44
CA VAL A 282 -21.58 8.01 1.94
C VAL A 282 -21.18 8.22 0.49
N GLN A 283 -19.91 8.00 0.17
CA GLN A 283 -19.42 7.98 -1.19
C GLN A 283 -19.63 6.60 -1.81
N ILE A 284 -20.18 6.56 -3.02
CA ILE A 284 -20.38 5.34 -3.79
C ILE A 284 -19.16 5.13 -4.69
N LYS A 285 -18.54 3.94 -4.63
CA LYS A 285 -17.52 3.51 -5.60
C LYS A 285 -18.02 2.28 -6.34
N ASN A 286 -18.33 2.46 -7.62
CA ASN A 286 -18.73 1.41 -8.55
C ASN A 286 -17.95 1.60 -9.87
N PRO A 287 -16.85 0.88 -10.09
CA PRO A 287 -15.99 1.09 -11.26
C PRO A 287 -16.71 0.90 -12.59
N SER A 288 -17.58 -0.11 -12.68
CA SER A 288 -18.32 -0.40 -13.91
C SER A 288 -19.28 0.73 -14.30
N LEU A 289 -19.98 1.31 -13.32
CA LEU A 289 -20.85 2.46 -13.57
C LEU A 289 -20.06 3.73 -13.86
N GLU A 290 -18.92 3.94 -13.20
CA GLU A 290 -18.02 5.07 -13.47
C GLU A 290 -17.48 5.01 -14.92
N ASP A 291 -17.03 3.83 -15.38
CA ASP A 291 -16.58 3.63 -16.75
C ASP A 291 -17.68 3.87 -17.78
N ALA A 292 -18.89 3.32 -17.52
CA ALA A 292 -20.05 3.53 -18.38
C ALA A 292 -20.44 5.02 -18.45
N TYR A 293 -20.39 5.72 -17.31
CA TYR A 293 -20.63 7.16 -17.22
C TYR A 293 -19.62 7.95 -18.04
N LEU A 294 -18.31 7.70 -17.85
CA LEU A 294 -17.24 8.41 -18.57
C LEU A 294 -17.30 8.16 -20.08
N ALA A 295 -17.57 6.92 -20.50
CA ALA A 295 -17.74 6.59 -21.91
C ALA A 295 -18.93 7.35 -22.51
N THR A 296 -20.07 7.38 -21.81
CA THR A 296 -21.28 8.09 -22.24
C THR A 296 -21.04 9.61 -22.30
N LYS A 297 -20.38 10.17 -21.28
CA LYS A 297 -20.00 11.59 -21.23
C LYS A 297 -19.13 11.99 -22.42
N GLN A 298 -18.15 11.16 -22.79
CA GLN A 298 -17.30 11.39 -23.96
C GLN A 298 -18.09 11.32 -25.27
N LEU A 299 -19.04 10.38 -25.39
CA LEU A 299 -19.90 10.28 -26.57
C LEU A 299 -20.81 11.51 -26.70
N ILE A 300 -21.44 11.96 -25.62
CA ILE A 300 -22.28 13.17 -25.60
C ILE A 300 -21.44 14.41 -25.93
N ALA A 301 -20.24 14.53 -25.34
CA ALA A 301 -19.33 15.65 -25.61
C ALA A 301 -19.06 15.79 -27.12
N LYS A 302 -18.75 14.68 -27.82
CA LYS A 302 -18.52 14.68 -29.27
C LYS A 302 -19.74 15.12 -30.10
N GLN A 303 -20.95 15.00 -29.56
CA GLN A 303 -22.20 15.41 -30.21
C GLN A 303 -22.56 16.87 -29.91
N CYS A 304 -21.95 17.49 -28.89
CA CYS A 304 -22.22 18.85 -28.48
C CYS A 304 -21.26 19.86 -29.13
N LYS A 305 -21.76 21.07 -29.40
CA LYS A 305 -20.93 22.17 -29.90
C LYS A 305 -19.86 22.53 -28.85
N GLY A 306 -18.59 22.49 -29.26
CA GLY A 306 -17.45 22.82 -28.39
C GLY A 306 -17.09 21.70 -27.40
N GLU A 307 -17.46 20.45 -27.69
CA GLU A 307 -17.10 19.28 -26.89
C GLU A 307 -17.54 19.34 -25.41
N ASN A 308 -18.59 20.11 -25.12
CA ASN A 308 -19.07 20.31 -23.76
C ASN A 308 -20.35 19.48 -23.51
N PRO A 309 -20.30 18.43 -22.66
CA PRO A 309 -21.46 17.62 -22.34
C PRO A 309 -22.46 18.30 -21.39
N ASN A 310 -22.18 19.52 -20.91
CA ASN A 310 -23.02 20.27 -19.96
C ASN A 310 -23.33 19.45 -18.67
N GLU A 311 -22.30 18.80 -18.13
CA GLU A 311 -22.36 18.03 -16.89
C GLU A 311 -22.81 18.91 -15.72
N ARG A 312 -23.72 18.37 -14.89
CA ARG A 312 -24.24 19.03 -13.69
C ARG A 312 -24.37 18.02 -12.56
N GLU A 313 -24.03 18.45 -11.37
CA GLU A 313 -24.25 17.69 -10.15
C GLU A 313 -25.60 18.07 -9.53
N LEU A 314 -26.52 17.11 -9.46
CA LEU A 314 -27.91 17.31 -9.01
C LEU A 314 -28.25 16.38 -7.83
N PHE A 315 -29.36 16.68 -7.14
CA PHE A 315 -29.91 15.80 -6.10
C PHE A 315 -30.94 14.83 -6.67
N HIS A 316 -30.98 13.63 -6.12
CA HIS A 316 -31.95 12.59 -6.45
C HIS A 316 -32.47 11.95 -5.16
N GLY A 317 -33.79 11.95 -4.97
CA GLY A 317 -34.45 11.29 -3.84
C GLY A 317 -35.07 9.96 -4.27
N THR A 318 -34.97 8.94 -3.43
CA THR A 318 -35.53 7.60 -3.67
C THR A 318 -35.97 6.96 -2.35
N LYS A 319 -36.77 5.90 -2.45
CA LYS A 319 -37.13 5.04 -1.31
C LYS A 319 -36.00 4.08 -0.95
N ASN A 320 -36.06 3.53 0.27
CA ASN A 320 -35.05 2.62 0.80
C ASN A 320 -34.80 1.38 -0.10
N ASP A 321 -35.84 0.86 -0.76
CA ASP A 321 -35.74 -0.27 -1.68
C ASP A 321 -35.00 0.06 -2.97
N GLY A 322 -35.02 1.33 -3.41
CA GLY A 322 -34.30 1.78 -4.60
C GLY A 322 -32.82 2.06 -4.36
N ILE A 323 -32.39 2.27 -3.10
CA ILE A 323 -30.98 2.56 -2.78
C ILE A 323 -30.09 1.44 -3.31
N ASP A 324 -30.42 0.19 -2.98
CA ASP A 324 -29.61 -0.99 -3.27
C ASP A 324 -29.39 -1.22 -4.76
N GLY A 325 -30.42 -1.00 -5.58
CA GLY A 325 -30.30 -1.13 -7.03
C GLY A 325 -29.55 0.04 -7.65
N ILE A 326 -29.77 1.28 -7.19
CA ILE A 326 -29.11 2.46 -7.79
C ILE A 326 -27.58 2.39 -7.62
N TYR A 327 -27.07 2.04 -6.44
CA TYR A 327 -25.61 2.06 -6.25
C TYR A 327 -24.90 0.85 -6.89
N LYS A 328 -25.60 -0.28 -7.08
CA LYS A 328 -25.06 -1.50 -7.70
C LYS A 328 -25.18 -1.48 -9.22
N ASP A 329 -26.35 -1.09 -9.72
CA ASP A 329 -26.76 -1.28 -11.11
C ASP A 329 -27.00 0.05 -11.86
N GLY A 330 -27.00 1.18 -11.14
CA GLY A 330 -27.18 2.51 -11.71
C GLY A 330 -28.65 2.89 -11.86
N PHE A 331 -28.89 3.96 -12.62
CA PHE A 331 -30.25 4.41 -12.95
C PHE A 331 -30.79 3.62 -14.15
N ASP A 332 -31.99 3.06 -14.00
CA ASP A 332 -32.70 2.38 -15.08
C ASP A 332 -34.18 2.81 -15.20
N ASP A 333 -34.85 2.32 -16.24
CA ASP A 333 -36.25 2.65 -16.54
C ASP A 333 -37.25 2.08 -15.52
N GLN A 334 -36.84 1.15 -14.66
CA GLN A 334 -37.73 0.52 -13.67
C GLN A 334 -38.14 1.53 -12.59
N TYR A 335 -37.23 2.44 -12.24
CA TYR A 335 -37.51 3.55 -11.33
C TYR A 335 -38.46 4.60 -11.93
N CYS A 336 -38.58 4.65 -13.25
CA CYS A 336 -39.42 5.62 -13.95
C CYS A 336 -40.87 5.12 -14.14
N LYS A 337 -41.07 3.80 -14.32
CA LYS A 337 -42.37 3.23 -14.75
C LYS A 337 -43.40 3.03 -13.63
N GLU A 338 -42.98 2.84 -12.38
CA GLU A 338 -43.91 2.49 -11.29
C GLU A 338 -44.29 3.64 -10.34
N ARG A 339 -43.82 4.88 -10.59
CA ARG A 339 -43.94 6.00 -9.61
C ARG A 339 -43.46 5.59 -8.20
N LYS A 340 -42.50 4.67 -8.12
CA LYS A 340 -41.83 4.28 -6.87
C LYS A 340 -40.69 5.26 -6.53
N TRP A 341 -40.97 6.55 -6.65
CA TRP A 341 -40.18 7.60 -5.99
C TRP A 341 -40.53 7.64 -4.51
#